data_AF-A0AAU2IFP4-F1
#
_entry.id   AF-A0AAU2IFP4-F1
#
_cell.length_a   1.000
_cell.length_b   1.000
_cell.length_c   1.000
_cell.angle_alpha   90.00
_cell.angle_beta   90.00
_cell.angle_gamma   90.00
#
_symmetry.space_group_name_H-M   'P 1'
#
loop_
_entity.id
_entity.type
_entity.pdbx_description
1 polymer ?
#
loop_
_entity_poly.entity_id
_entity_poly.type
_entity_poly.pdbx_seq_one_letter_code
_entity_poly.pdbx_strand_id
1 'polypeptide(L)'
;MVIGPAQGQQNLASSPARKRAAARAIENHIEPDTRRSGEWADEDTGAAVRAFDAKDGHGWVTSSSLKKTHKAWGDQVKSLMTRLSSEKVSLRATTALLQGTDFRR
;
A
#
# COMPACT_ATOMS: atom_id res chain seq x y z
N MET A 1 -50.14 25.84 2.67
CA MET A 1 -49.09 25.09 3.40
C MET A 1 -48.04 24.70 2.38
N VAL A 2 -46.94 25.44 2.31
CA VAL A 2 -45.90 25.24 1.29
C VAL A 2 -45.00 24.07 1.73
N ILE A 3 -44.94 23.03 0.91
CA ILE A 3 -43.99 21.93 1.05
C ILE A 3 -42.64 22.46 0.53
N GLY A 4 -41.74 22.81 1.45
CA GLY A 4 -40.36 23.15 1.08
C GLY A 4 -39.57 21.88 0.75
N PRO A 5 -38.76 21.85 -0.33
CA PRO A 5 -37.92 20.71 -0.59
C PRO A 5 -36.80 20.70 0.44
N ALA A 6 -36.79 19.68 1.31
CA ALA A 6 -35.61 19.31 2.07
C ALA A 6 -34.55 18.85 1.05
N GLN A 7 -33.70 19.78 0.62
CA GLN A 7 -32.55 19.47 -0.23
C GLN A 7 -31.62 18.55 0.55
N GLY A 8 -31.62 17.28 0.16
CA GLY A 8 -30.88 16.21 0.80
C GLY A 8 -29.40 16.52 0.87
N GLN A 9 -28.92 16.78 2.08
CA GLN A 9 -27.53 16.57 2.42
C GLN A 9 -27.29 15.06 2.37
N GLN A 10 -26.97 14.56 1.17
CA GLN A 10 -26.57 13.16 1.00
C GLN A 10 -25.32 12.95 1.86
N ASN A 11 -25.50 12.24 2.97
CA ASN A 11 -24.44 12.01 3.93
C ASN A 11 -23.42 11.09 3.26
N LEU A 12 -22.29 11.64 2.81
CA LEU A 12 -21.22 10.86 2.20
C LEU A 12 -20.82 9.73 3.17
N ALA A 13 -20.64 8.51 2.65
CA ALA A 13 -20.22 7.36 3.47
C ALA A 13 -18.90 7.61 4.26
N SER A 14 -18.08 8.57 3.81
CA SER A 14 -16.89 9.04 4.52
C SER A 14 -16.62 10.53 4.25
N SER A 15 -16.04 11.23 5.22
CA SER A 15 -15.79 12.68 5.15
C SER A 15 -14.41 13.01 4.54
N PRO A 16 -14.21 14.23 3.98
CA PRO A 16 -12.90 14.67 3.50
C PRO A 16 -11.79 14.55 4.55
N ALA A 17 -12.09 14.86 5.82
CA ALA A 17 -11.14 14.73 6.92
C ALA A 17 -10.68 13.28 7.13
N ARG A 18 -11.61 12.31 7.09
CA ARG A 18 -11.29 10.88 7.21
C ARG A 18 -10.46 10.39 6.03
N LYS A 19 -10.75 10.82 4.80
CA LYS A 19 -9.95 10.49 3.60
C LYS A 19 -8.52 11.03 3.70
N ARG A 20 -8.32 12.26 4.20
CA ARG A 20 -6.96 12.80 4.47
C ARG A 20 -6.23 12.00 5.54
N ALA A 21 -6.90 11.65 6.63
CA ALA A 21 -6.31 10.86 7.70
C ALA A 21 -5.83 9.50 7.17
N ALA A 22 -6.65 8.83 6.35
CA ALA A 22 -6.26 7.58 5.70
C ALA A 22 -5.04 7.76 4.77
N ALA A 23 -5.03 8.80 3.92
CA ALA A 23 -3.88 9.07 3.05
C ALA A 23 -2.58 9.34 3.84
N ARG A 24 -2.67 10.05 4.98
CA ARG A 24 -1.53 10.28 5.89
C ARG A 24 -1.07 8.99 6.56
N ALA A 25 -2.00 8.13 6.97
CA ALA A 25 -1.65 6.83 7.56
C ALA A 25 -0.89 5.95 6.56
N ILE A 26 -1.34 5.94 5.30
CA ILE A 26 -0.64 5.23 4.22
C ILE A 26 0.79 5.78 4.04
N GLU A 27 0.94 7.09 3.94
CA GLU A 27 2.23 7.75 3.70
C GLU A 27 3.21 7.62 4.86
N ASN A 28 2.75 7.80 6.09
CA ASN A 28 3.63 7.95 7.25
C ASN A 28 3.93 6.63 7.97
N HIS A 29 3.07 5.63 7.80
CA HIS A 29 3.18 4.38 8.55
C HIS A 29 3.18 3.17 7.62
N ILE A 30 2.12 2.99 6.83
CA ILE A 30 1.93 1.75 6.08
C ILE A 30 2.99 1.57 4.99
N GLU A 31 3.23 2.58 4.14
CA GLU A 31 4.27 2.52 3.10
C GLU A 31 5.68 2.34 3.69
N PRO A 32 6.13 3.14 4.69
CA PRO A 32 7.45 2.94 5.32
C PRO A 32 7.61 1.56 5.99
N ASP A 33 6.63 1.12 6.77
CA ASP A 33 6.74 -0.13 7.53
C ASP A 33 6.67 -1.35 6.61
N THR A 34 5.85 -1.28 5.54
CA THR A 34 5.81 -2.32 4.50
C THR A 34 7.14 -2.40 3.77
N ARG A 35 7.75 -1.26 3.43
CA ARG A 35 9.07 -1.23 2.80
C ARG A 35 10.14 -1.84 3.71
N ARG A 36 10.21 -1.42 4.98
CA ARG A 36 11.20 -1.93 5.95
C ARG A 36 11.06 -3.43 6.16
N SER A 37 9.84 -3.92 6.28
CA SER A 37 9.58 -5.37 6.41
C SER A 37 9.99 -6.11 5.13
N GLY A 38 9.79 -5.48 3.97
CA GLY A 38 10.29 -5.92 2.67
C GLY A 38 11.83 -6.02 2.62
N GLU A 39 12.52 -4.99 3.05
CA GLU A 39 13.99 -4.95 3.05
C GLU A 39 14.57 -6.01 4.01
N TRP A 40 13.98 -6.18 5.19
CA TRP A 40 14.43 -7.18 6.15
C TRP A 40 14.32 -8.62 5.61
N ALA A 41 13.19 -8.96 4.97
CA ALA A 41 13.02 -10.30 4.41
C ALA A 41 13.83 -10.50 3.10
N ASP A 42 14.16 -9.45 2.35
CA ASP A 42 15.17 -9.46 1.28
C ASP A 42 16.56 -9.84 1.80
N GLU A 43 17.00 -9.21 2.89
CA GLU A 43 18.30 -9.49 3.50
C GLU A 43 18.39 -10.90 4.06
N ASP A 44 17.43 -11.32 4.90
CA ASP A 44 17.47 -12.61 5.59
C ASP A 44 17.34 -13.79 4.60
N THR A 45 16.39 -13.69 3.66
CA THR A 45 16.20 -14.75 2.65
C THR A 45 17.37 -14.78 1.67
N GLY A 46 17.93 -13.63 1.31
CA GLY A 46 19.13 -13.55 0.48
C GLY A 46 20.34 -14.21 1.14
N ALA A 47 20.52 -14.01 2.44
CA ALA A 47 21.56 -14.68 3.22
C ALA A 47 21.37 -16.20 3.25
N ALA A 48 20.15 -16.68 3.47
CA ALA A 48 19.82 -18.10 3.44
C ALA A 48 20.07 -18.75 2.07
N VAL A 49 19.67 -18.07 0.97
CA VAL A 49 19.95 -18.55 -0.40
C VAL A 49 21.46 -18.72 -0.62
N ARG A 50 22.27 -17.73 -0.23
CA ARG A 50 23.74 -17.79 -0.37
C ARG A 50 24.36 -18.92 0.44
N ALA A 51 23.89 -19.12 1.68
CA ALA A 51 24.37 -20.19 2.54
C ALA A 51 24.07 -21.59 1.94
N PHE A 52 22.88 -21.77 1.35
CA PHE A 52 22.50 -23.03 0.71
C PHE A 52 23.15 -23.24 -0.66
N ASP A 53 23.44 -22.17 -1.41
CA ASP A 53 24.17 -22.24 -2.69
C ASP A 53 25.63 -22.66 -2.48
N ALA A 54 26.27 -22.23 -1.39
CA ALA A 54 27.69 -22.48 -1.16
C ALA A 54 28.02 -23.90 -0.65
N LYS A 55 27.02 -24.72 -0.29
CA LYS A 55 27.30 -25.99 0.36
C LYS A 55 27.90 -27.03 -0.60
N ASP A 56 29.06 -27.54 -0.22
CA ASP A 56 29.80 -28.67 -0.83
C ASP A 56 30.08 -28.51 -2.34
N GLY A 57 30.10 -27.27 -2.85
CA GLY A 57 30.45 -26.95 -4.25
C GLY A 57 29.35 -27.21 -5.28
N HIS A 58 28.23 -27.82 -4.88
CA HIS A 58 27.13 -28.18 -5.78
C HIS A 58 25.81 -27.48 -5.43
N GLY A 59 25.72 -26.85 -4.26
CA GLY A 59 24.53 -26.16 -3.78
C GLY A 59 23.39 -27.14 -3.42
N TRP A 60 22.53 -26.74 -2.49
CA TRP A 60 21.36 -27.53 -2.15
C TRP A 60 20.19 -27.19 -3.07
N VAL A 61 19.39 -28.16 -3.51
CA VAL A 61 18.17 -27.91 -4.32
C VAL A 61 17.27 -26.86 -3.67
N THR A 62 17.22 -26.82 -2.33
CA THR A 62 16.50 -25.84 -1.53
C THR A 62 16.87 -24.39 -1.86
N SER A 63 18.12 -24.08 -2.21
CA SER A 63 18.54 -22.71 -2.56
C SER A 63 17.79 -22.19 -3.79
N SER A 64 17.64 -23.03 -4.82
CA SER A 64 16.97 -22.68 -6.07
C SER A 64 15.46 -22.45 -5.88
N SER A 65 14.81 -23.29 -5.07
CA SER A 65 13.41 -23.14 -4.70
C SER A 65 13.19 -21.92 -3.81
N LEU A 66 14.06 -21.71 -2.82
CA LEU A 66 14.02 -20.55 -1.94
C LEU A 66 14.19 -19.24 -2.72
N LYS A 67 15.16 -19.19 -3.66
CA LYS A 67 15.38 -18.04 -4.55
C LYS A 67 14.15 -17.71 -5.40
N LYS A 68 13.45 -18.72 -5.93
CA LYS A 68 12.21 -18.52 -6.71
C LYS A 68 11.09 -17.96 -5.83
N THR A 69 10.85 -18.58 -4.67
CA THR A 69 9.82 -18.12 -3.72
C THR A 69 10.12 -16.70 -3.25
N HIS A 70 11.39 -16.40 -2.97
CA HIS A 70 11.84 -15.09 -2.54
C HIS A 70 11.60 -14.02 -3.62
N LYS A 71 11.94 -14.32 -4.88
CA LYS A 71 11.61 -13.45 -6.00
C LYS A 71 10.10 -13.18 -6.10
N ALA A 72 9.27 -14.22 -6.01
CA ALA A 72 7.82 -14.07 -6.09
C ALA A 72 7.27 -13.20 -4.96
N TRP A 73 7.82 -13.34 -3.75
CA TRP A 73 7.48 -12.48 -2.62
C TRP A 73 7.89 -11.02 -2.85
N GLY A 74 9.11 -10.75 -3.35
CA GLY A 74 9.54 -9.39 -3.69
C GLY A 74 8.65 -8.73 -4.76
N ASP A 75 8.22 -9.51 -5.77
CA ASP A 75 7.26 -9.05 -6.77
C ASP A 75 5.88 -8.71 -6.14
N GLN A 76 5.43 -9.47 -5.13
CA GLN A 76 4.20 -9.17 -4.37
C GLN A 76 4.33 -7.90 -3.51
N VAL A 77 5.45 -7.71 -2.80
CA VAL A 77 5.71 -6.50 -2.01
C VAL A 77 5.72 -5.27 -2.92
N LYS A 78 6.35 -5.37 -4.09
CA LYS A 78 6.34 -4.29 -5.09
C LYS A 78 4.92 -3.95 -5.56
N SER A 79 4.11 -4.96 -5.89
CA SER A 79 2.72 -4.77 -6.29
C SER A 79 1.89 -4.08 -5.20
N LEU A 80 2.07 -4.50 -3.95
CA LEU A 80 1.42 -3.88 -2.80
C LEU A 80 1.81 -2.40 -2.66
N MET A 81 3.09 -2.08 -2.76
CA MET A 81 3.59 -0.70 -2.69
C MET A 81 3.04 0.18 -3.81
N THR A 82 2.90 -0.35 -5.03
CA THR A 82 2.24 0.35 -6.14
C THR A 82 0.78 0.64 -5.82
N ARG A 83 0.05 -0.33 -5.26
CA ARG A 83 -1.35 -0.16 -4.89
C ARG A 83 -1.54 0.88 -3.77
N LEU A 84 -0.72 0.84 -2.72
CA LEU A 84 -0.75 1.82 -1.62
C LEU A 84 -0.53 3.25 -2.13
N SER A 85 0.44 3.44 -3.03
CA SER A 85 0.71 4.74 -3.66
C SER A 85 -0.50 5.24 -4.46
N SER A 86 -1.12 4.36 -5.26
CA SER A 86 -2.32 4.68 -6.03
C SER A 86 -3.49 5.07 -5.13
N GLU A 87 -3.77 4.29 -4.09
CA GLU A 87 -4.85 4.56 -3.13
C GLU A 87 -4.66 5.90 -2.41
N LYS A 88 -3.43 6.20 -1.99
CA LYS A 88 -3.06 7.51 -1.40
C LYS A 88 -3.39 8.67 -2.34
N VAL A 89 -3.01 8.55 -3.62
CA VAL A 89 -3.30 9.57 -4.64
C VAL A 89 -4.81 9.74 -4.83
N SER A 90 -5.57 8.64 -4.96
CA SER A 90 -7.02 8.69 -5.12
C SER A 90 -7.75 9.29 -3.91
N LEU A 91 -7.29 9.01 -2.68
CA LEU A 91 -7.83 9.62 -1.46
C LEU A 91 -7.61 11.14 -1.42
N ARG A 92 -6.42 11.60 -1.83
CA ARG A 92 -6.09 13.02 -1.95
C ARG A 92 -6.92 13.72 -3.03
N ALA A 93 -7.02 13.11 -4.22
CA ALA A 93 -7.80 13.66 -5.33
C ALA A 93 -9.29 13.79 -4.97
N THR A 94 -9.88 12.76 -4.34
CA THR A 94 -11.27 12.81 -3.88
C THR A 94 -11.50 13.93 -2.86
N THR A 95 -10.55 14.13 -1.96
CA THR A 95 -10.61 15.21 -0.97
C THR A 95 -10.61 16.58 -1.65
N ALA A 96 -9.74 16.78 -2.64
CA ALA A 96 -9.66 18.04 -3.39
C ALA A 96 -10.95 18.33 -4.16
N LEU A 97 -11.54 17.31 -4.79
CA LEU A 97 -12.82 17.42 -5.49
C LEU A 97 -13.95 17.84 -4.53
N LEU A 98 -14.12 17.13 -3.41
CA LEU A 98 -15.18 17.42 -2.44
C LEU A 98 -15.08 18.85 -1.90
N GLN A 99 -13.87 19.33 -1.61
CA GLN A 99 -13.67 20.72 -1.19
C GLN A 99 -13.99 21.71 -2.31
N GLY A 100 -13.50 21.47 -3.53
CA GLY A 100 -13.72 22.37 -4.66
C GLY A 100 -15.20 22.49 -5.06
N THR A 101 -15.98 21.43 -4.87
CA THR A 101 -17.43 21.43 -5.10
C THR A 101 -18.20 22.06 -3.92
N ASP A 102 -17.81 21.80 -2.67
CA ASP A 102 -18.49 22.39 -1.48
C ASP A 102 -18.23 23.89 -1.30
N PHE A 103 -17.02 24.38 -1.60
CA PHE A 103 -16.68 25.81 -1.45
C PHE A 103 -17.11 26.67 -2.64
N ARG A 104 -17.51 26.06 -3.76
CA ARG A 104 -18.08 26.77 -4.91
C ARG A 104 -19.60 26.79 -4.75
N ARG A 105 -20.08 27.70 -3.90
CA ARG A 105 -21.49 28.12 -3.84
C ARG A 105 -21.60 29.59 -4.20
#